data_AF-R5L679-F1
#
_entry.id   AF-R5L679-F1
#
_cell.length_a   1.000
_cell.length_b   1.000
_cell.length_c   1.000
_cell.angle_alpha   90.00
_cell.angle_beta   90.00
_cell.angle_gamma   90.00
#
_symmetry.space_group_name_H-M   'P 1'
#
loop_
_entity.id
_entity.type
_entity.pdbx_description
1 polymer ?
#
loop_
_entity_poly.entity_id
_entity_poly.type
_entity_poly.pdbx_seq_one_letter_code
_entity_poly.pdbx_strand_id
1 'polypeptide(L)'
;MRTGNYEAAITRFEGRIGSTNLSEVCRGFIQMIRGDDTAVYWETLSVRFEELQRQHLRSVALKIPPKVHRLSFFLMMCMMLLYVVVLGWELISNMGILFG
;
A
#
# COMPACT_ATOMS: atom_id res chain seq x y z
N MET A 1 -2.37 -0.01 -46.45
CA MET A 1 -2.30 0.91 -45.29
C MET A 1 -2.94 2.22 -45.69
N ARG A 2 -4.22 2.42 -45.35
CA ARG A 2 -4.98 3.64 -45.64
C ARG A 2 -5.67 4.06 -44.35
N THR A 3 -5.36 5.27 -43.92
CA THR A 3 -5.91 5.99 -42.77
C THR A 3 -7.44 5.90 -42.78
N GLY A 4 -8.05 5.42 -41.70
CA GLY A 4 -9.51 5.25 -41.68
C GLY A 4 -10.18 5.35 -40.31
N ASN A 5 -9.54 4.97 -39.21
CA ASN A 5 -10.15 5.17 -37.89
C ASN A 5 -9.13 5.04 -36.75
N TYR A 6 -8.37 6.11 -36.48
CA TYR A 6 -7.44 6.15 -35.34
C TYR A 6 -8.16 5.92 -34.00
N GLU A 7 -9.42 6.35 -33.88
CA GLU A 7 -10.25 6.11 -32.70
C GLU A 7 -10.49 4.61 -32.50
N ALA A 8 -10.87 3.87 -33.56
CA ALA A 8 -11.08 2.42 -33.45
C ALA A 8 -9.79 1.64 -33.14
N ALA A 9 -8.62 2.15 -33.53
CA ALA A 9 -7.35 1.56 -33.13
C ALA A 9 -7.09 1.74 -31.62
N ILE A 10 -7.36 2.93 -31.09
CA ILE A 10 -7.20 3.25 -29.66
C ILE A 10 -8.22 2.49 -28.80
N THR A 11 -9.49 2.42 -29.20
CA THR A 11 -10.52 1.67 -28.47
C THR A 11 -10.22 0.17 -28.44
N ARG A 12 -9.67 -0.40 -29.52
CA ARG A 12 -9.22 -1.81 -29.54
C ARG A 12 -8.00 -2.04 -28.65
N PHE A 13 -7.12 -1.05 -28.52
CA PHE A 13 -5.97 -1.10 -27.62
C PHE A 13 -6.41 -1.00 -26.15
N GLU A 14 -7.33 -0.10 -25.82
CA GLU A 14 -7.98 0.03 -24.52
C GLU A 14 -8.61 -1.30 -24.07
N GLY A 15 -9.41 -1.92 -24.95
CA GLY A 15 -10.08 -3.19 -24.68
C GLY A 15 -9.15 -4.39 -24.44
N ARG A 16 -7.87 -4.31 -24.83
CA ARG A 16 -6.88 -5.38 -24.59
C ARG A 16 -6.13 -5.24 -23.27
N ILE A 17 -5.91 -4.02 -22.80
CA ILE A 17 -5.09 -3.79 -21.61
C ILE A 17 -5.93 -3.81 -20.33
N GLY A 18 -7.21 -3.42 -20.40
CA GLY A 18 -8.15 -3.56 -19.28
C GLY A 18 -7.76 -2.76 -18.02
N SER A 19 -6.80 -1.84 -18.13
CA SER A 19 -6.42 -0.94 -17.05
C SER A 19 -7.26 0.32 -17.11
N THR A 20 -7.99 0.62 -16.04
CA THR A 20 -8.83 1.82 -15.90
C THR A 20 -8.03 3.11 -16.10
N ASN A 21 -6.79 3.18 -15.60
CA ASN A 21 -5.94 4.37 -15.76
C ASN A 21 -5.48 4.58 -17.21
N LEU A 22 -5.21 3.49 -17.92
CA LEU A 22 -4.80 3.55 -19.32
C LEU A 22 -5.98 3.87 -20.24
N SER A 23 -7.18 3.39 -19.89
CA SER A 23 -8.44 3.73 -20.57
C SER A 23 -8.70 5.23 -20.54
N GLU A 24 -8.49 5.89 -19.40
CA GLU A 24 -8.59 7.35 -19.28
C GLU A 24 -7.56 8.08 -20.16
N VAL A 25 -6.30 7.65 -20.17
CA VAL A 25 -5.29 8.21 -21.08
C VAL A 25 -5.71 8.06 -22.56
N CYS A 26 -6.22 6.89 -22.94
CA CYS A 26 -6.70 6.61 -24.30
C CYS A 26 -7.90 7.49 -24.68
N ARG A 27 -8.83 7.74 -23.75
CA ARG A 27 -9.96 8.67 -23.95
C ARG A 27 -9.50 10.10 -24.12
N GLY A 28 -8.54 10.57 -23.31
CA GLY A 28 -7.92 11.87 -23.48
C GLY A 28 -7.29 12.05 -24.86
N PHE A 29 -6.61 11.03 -25.38
CA PHE A 29 -6.08 11.05 -26.74
C PHE A 29 -7.17 11.10 -27.82
N ILE A 30 -8.27 10.36 -27.66
CA ILE A 30 -9.39 10.41 -28.61
C ILE A 30 -10.03 11.81 -28.62
N GLN A 31 -10.22 12.44 -27.45
CA GLN A 31 -10.76 13.80 -27.34
C GLN A 31 -9.83 14.85 -27.94
N MET A 32 -8.52 14.72 -27.74
CA MET A 32 -7.51 15.59 -28.37
C MET A 32 -7.55 15.49 -29.90
N ILE A 33 -7.70 14.27 -30.45
CA ILE A 33 -7.81 14.06 -31.91
C ILE A 33 -9.09 14.68 -32.47
N ARG A 34 -10.18 14.76 -31.69
CA ARG A 34 -11.43 15.42 -32.06
C ARG A 34 -11.38 16.95 -32.00
N GLY A 35 -10.31 17.52 -31.45
CA GLY A 35 -10.12 18.96 -31.33
C GLY A 35 -10.82 19.60 -30.12
N ASP A 36 -11.25 18.78 -29.15
CA ASP A 36 -11.80 19.29 -27.88
C ASP A 36 -10.68 19.87 -26.99
N ASP A 37 -11.03 20.87 -26.18
CA ASP A 37 -10.10 21.46 -25.21
C ASP A 37 -9.86 20.48 -24.04
N THR A 38 -8.81 19.68 -24.18
CA THR A 38 -8.45 18.63 -23.22
C THR A 38 -7.57 19.13 -22.08
N ALA A 39 -7.26 20.43 -21.99
CA ALA A 39 -6.34 20.97 -20.98
C ALA A 39 -6.76 20.62 -19.55
N VAL A 40 -8.04 20.81 -19.22
CA VAL A 40 -8.61 20.48 -17.90
C VAL A 40 -8.62 18.96 -17.66
N TYR A 41 -8.83 18.17 -18.71
CA TYR A 41 -8.79 16.71 -18.62
C TYR A 41 -7.39 16.20 -18.25
N TRP A 42 -6.35 16.75 -18.88
CA TRP A 42 -4.95 16.40 -18.57
C TRP A 42 -4.52 16.86 -17.18
N GLU A 43 -4.98 18.02 -16.72
CA GLU A 43 -4.74 18.51 -15.36
C GLU A 43 -5.42 17.59 -14.32
N THR A 44 -6.66 17.20 -14.56
CA THR A 44 -7.36 16.27 -13.67
C THR A 44 -6.65 14.91 -13.66
N LEU A 45 -6.24 14.42 -14.83
CA LEU A 45 -5.56 13.14 -14.96
C LEU A 45 -4.23 13.12 -14.20
N SER A 46 -3.44 14.20 -14.23
CA SER A 46 -2.17 14.29 -13.49
C SER A 46 -2.39 14.22 -11.98
N VAL A 47 -3.41 14.92 -11.46
CA VAL A 47 -3.80 14.84 -10.05
C VAL A 47 -4.19 13.41 -9.66
N ARG A 48 -4.94 12.71 -10.51
CA ARG A 48 -5.34 11.31 -10.27
C ARG A 48 -4.14 10.37 -10.24
N PHE A 49 -3.13 10.59 -11.07
CA PHE A 49 -1.89 9.81 -11.03
C PHE A 49 -1.10 10.06 -9.74
N GLU A 50 -1.02 11.30 -9.26
CA GLU A 50 -0.38 11.60 -7.98
C GLU A 50 -1.12 10.96 -6.80
N GLU A 51 -2.45 11.02 -6.80
CA GLU A 51 -3.28 10.33 -5.80
C GLU A 51 -3.01 8.83 -5.79
N LEU A 52 -2.90 8.20 -6.97
CA LEU A 52 -2.65 6.76 -7.10
C LEU A 52 -1.26 6.38 -6.57
N GLN A 53 -0.23 7.18 -6.86
CA GLN A 53 1.11 6.99 -6.28
C GLN A 53 1.08 7.12 -4.75
N ARG A 54 0.37 8.12 -4.22
CA ARG A 54 0.19 8.30 -2.77
C ARG A 54 -0.58 7.14 -2.14
N GLN A 55 -1.60 6.60 -2.82
CA GLN A 55 -2.32 5.41 -2.36
C GLN A 55 -1.42 4.17 -2.36
N HIS A 56 -0.59 3.99 -3.38
CA HIS A 56 0.40 2.92 -3.42
C HIS A 56 1.36 3.05 -2.23
N LEU A 57 1.92 4.24 -2.00
CA LEU A 57 2.81 4.50 -0.88
C LEU A 57 2.14 4.27 0.48
N ARG A 58 0.88 4.70 0.64
CA ARG A 58 0.06 4.40 1.83
C ARG A 58 -0.17 2.90 2.01
N SER A 59 -0.46 2.16 0.94
CA SER A 59 -0.65 0.71 1.01
C SER A 59 0.64 -0.02 1.41
N VAL A 60 1.80 0.49 0.99
CA VAL A 60 3.11 -0.01 1.42
C VAL A 60 3.35 0.36 2.90
N ALA A 61 3.04 1.59 3.30
CA ALA A 61 3.16 2.02 4.70
C ALA A 61 2.25 1.20 5.65
N LEU A 62 1.02 0.87 5.23
CA LEU A 62 0.08 0.03 5.98
C LEU A 62 0.52 -1.43 6.10
N LYS A 63 1.49 -1.90 5.31
CA LYS A 63 2.08 -3.25 5.46
C LYS A 63 3.22 -3.31 6.49
N ILE A 64 3.72 -2.17 6.96
CA ILE A 64 4.76 -2.07 8.00
C ILE A 64 4.26 -2.43 9.42
N PRO A 65 3.06 -2.01 9.90
CA PRO A 65 2.64 -2.26 11.27
C PRO A 65 2.56 -3.73 11.73
N PRO A 66 2.16 -4.74 10.91
CA PRO A 66 2.08 -6.12 11.41
C PRO A 66 3.45 -6.73 11.75
N LYS A 67 4.54 -6.25 11.13
CA LYS A 67 5.89 -6.74 11.43
C LYS A 67 6.40 -6.21 12.78
N VAL A 68 6.09 -4.95 13.10
CA VAL A 68 6.50 -4.30 14.35
C VAL A 68 5.77 -4.92 15.54
N HIS A 69 4.47 -5.21 15.40
CA HIS A 69 3.68 -5.81 16.49
C HIS A 69 4.22 -7.19 16.91
N ARG A 70 4.67 -8.02 15.95
CA ARG A 70 5.23 -9.34 16.24
C ARG A 70 6.57 -9.24 16.99
N LEU A 71 7.41 -8.27 16.64
CA LEU A 71 8.69 -8.03 17.32
C LEU A 71 8.48 -7.47 18.74
N SER A 72 7.60 -6.47 18.89
CA SER A 72 7.28 -5.87 20.19
C SER A 72 6.63 -6.86 21.15
N PHE A 73 5.77 -7.77 20.65
CA PHE A 73 5.15 -8.80 21.49
C PHE A 73 6.17 -9.79 22.05
N PHE A 74 7.17 -10.18 21.25
CA PHE A 74 8.27 -11.04 21.71
C PHE A 74 9.10 -10.35 22.79
N LEU A 75 9.43 -9.07 22.60
CA LEU A 75 10.16 -8.28 23.59
C LEU A 75 9.38 -8.18 24.92
N MET A 76 8.07 -7.91 24.86
CA MET A 76 7.22 -7.82 26.04
C MET A 76 7.11 -9.16 26.78
N MET A 77 6.98 -10.26 26.05
CA MET A 77 6.98 -11.61 26.63
C MET A 77 8.32 -11.96 27.29
N CYS A 78 9.43 -11.60 26.67
CA CYS A 78 10.77 -11.78 27.25
C CYS A 78 10.90 -11.02 28.58
N MET A 79 10.46 -9.76 28.62
CA MET A 79 10.47 -8.97 29.86
C MET A 79 9.62 -9.62 30.96
N MET A 80 8.42 -10.08 30.62
CA MET A 80 7.52 -10.72 31.58
C MET A 80 8.11 -12.02 32.15
N LEU A 81 8.74 -12.84 31.30
CA LEU A 81 9.38 -14.10 31.73
C LEU A 81 10.54 -13.85 32.68
N LEU A 82 11.38 -12.83 32.43
CA LEU A 82 12.48 -12.49 33.33
C LEU A 82 11.96 -12.15 34.73
N TYR A 83 10.88 -11.37 34.85
CA TYR A 83 10.27 -11.06 36.15
C TYR A 83 9.76 -12.31 36.86
N VAL A 84 9.06 -13.19 36.16
CA VAL A 84 8.52 -14.43 36.75
C VAL A 84 9.64 -15.32 37.28
N VAL A 85 10.73 -15.48 36.51
CA VAL A 85 11.88 -16.31 36.90
C VAL A 85 12.62 -15.72 38.09
N VAL A 86 12.92 -14.42 38.06
CA VAL A 86 13.64 -13.74 39.15
C VAL A 86 12.80 -13.74 40.43
N LEU A 87 11.53 -13.34 40.36
CA LEU A 87 10.65 -13.33 41.54
C LEU A 87 10.41 -14.73 42.08
N GLY A 88 10.27 -15.74 41.22
CA GLY A 88 10.11 -17.13 41.63
C GLY A 88 11.35 -17.65 42.37
N TRP A 89 12.55 -17.36 41.86
CA TRP A 89 13.80 -17.73 42.51
C TRP A 89 13.96 -17.03 43.87
N GLU A 90 13.65 -15.75 43.94
CA GLU A 90 13.75 -14.95 45.16
C GLU A 90 12.73 -15.38 46.20
N LEU A 91 11.50 -15.74 45.80
CA LEU A 91 10.49 -16.34 46.69
C LEU A 91 10.97 -17.66 47.29
N ILE A 92 11.51 -18.59 46.47
CA ILE A 92 11.99 -19.89 46.95
C ILE A 92 13.22 -19.72 47.86
N SER A 93 14.16 -18.86 47.46
CA SER A 93 15.35 -18.56 48.28
C SER A 93 14.96 -17.94 49.62
N ASN A 94 14.03 -16.98 49.64
CA ASN A 94 13.56 -16.36 50.87
C ASN A 94 12.75 -17.32 51.75
N MET A 95 11.95 -18.22 51.16
CA MET A 95 11.26 -19.28 51.91
C MET A 95 12.25 -20.31 52.48
N GLY A 96 13.29 -20.67 51.75
CA GLY A 96 14.34 -21.59 52.21
C GLY A 96 15.19 -21.03 53.35
N ILE A 97 15.40 -19.71 53.37
CA ILE A 97 16.09 -19.00 54.48
C ILE A 97 15.18 -18.84 55.71
N LEU A 98 13.85 -18.84 55.54
CA LEU A 98 12.89 -18.73 56.64
C LEU A 98 12.53 -20.08 57.29
N PHE A 99 12.73 -21.19 56.57
CA PHE A 99 12.40 -22.55 57.02
C PHE A 99 13.63 -23.44 57.30
N GLY A 100 14.86 -22.94 57.13
CA GLY A 100 16.11 -23.57 57.56
C GLY A 100 16.74 -22.81 58.72
#